data_AF-A0A553DJQ2-F1
#
_entry.id   AF-A0A553DJQ2-F1
#
_cell.length_a   1.000
_cell.length_b   1.000
_cell.length_c   1.000
_cell.angle_alpha   90.00
_cell.angle_beta   90.00
_cell.angle_gamma   90.00
#
_symmetry.space_group_name_H-M   'P 1'
#
loop_
_entity.id
_entity.type
_entity.pdbx_description
1 polymer ?
#
loop_
_entity_poly.entity_id
_entity_poly.type
_entity_poly.pdbx_seq_one_letter_code
_entity_poly.pdbx_strand_id
1 'polypeptide(L)'
;MEEATYIFNYLPVRYKDTNEDEYIKYLWSSFESNYDNEKYQFAFMAYHMLFMSFVYFNIWQVKSIKEEDFNKIKLGFSDRLDKVTNPFMLSAEGESRIFDLLKYLCSSHSDVNALVGRYKSLVKDRNEIAHANGLIPFRTTKYLESKINDILRYAEEIQSFTKPIIQECFEKFLIESQDEDIRQCYDISTQIEEVLIHQHYLSQKDIEFCLEYDVQKLNEQPNFAEIERIYEALKNEYEIEVA
;
A
#
# COMPACT_ATOMS: atom_id res chain seq x y z
N MET A 1 -0.30 -20.33 6.97
CA MET A 1 0.97 -19.61 7.22
C MET A 1 1.52 -19.05 5.92
N GLU A 2 1.66 -19.85 4.87
CA GLU A 2 2.09 -19.38 3.54
C GLU A 2 1.20 -18.24 3.00
N GLU A 3 -0.12 -18.34 3.14
CA GLU A 3 -1.05 -17.26 2.76
C GLU A 3 -0.75 -15.92 3.46
N ALA A 4 -0.21 -15.93 4.68
CA ALA A 4 0.09 -14.72 5.43
C ALA A 4 1.23 -13.89 4.80
N THR A 5 2.12 -14.51 4.03
CA THR A 5 3.21 -13.79 3.35
C THR A 5 2.70 -12.91 2.22
N TYR A 6 1.48 -13.16 1.71
CA TYR A 6 0.89 -12.36 0.63
C TYR A 6 0.72 -10.89 1.02
N ILE A 7 0.70 -10.54 2.31
CA ILE A 7 0.67 -9.14 2.75
C ILE A 7 1.85 -8.33 2.20
N PHE A 8 3.01 -8.97 1.97
CA PHE A 8 4.19 -8.30 1.42
C PHE A 8 4.00 -7.83 -0.02
N ASN A 9 3.12 -8.47 -0.80
CA ASN A 9 2.80 -8.02 -2.15
C ASN A 9 2.07 -6.66 -2.17
N TYR A 10 1.49 -6.26 -1.04
CA TYR A 10 0.80 -4.98 -0.86
C TYR A 10 1.66 -3.94 -0.13
N LEU A 11 2.84 -4.32 0.37
CA LEU A 11 3.78 -3.40 0.99
C LEU A 11 4.81 -2.92 -0.04
N PRO A 12 5.46 -1.76 0.17
CA PRO A 12 6.43 -1.22 -0.77
C PRO A 12 7.57 -2.20 -1.04
N VAL A 13 7.98 -2.32 -2.30
CA VAL A 13 9.16 -3.11 -2.69
C VAL A 13 10.44 -2.43 -2.18
N ARG A 14 10.43 -1.09 -2.12
CA ARG A 14 11.53 -0.27 -1.60
C ARG A 14 11.02 0.78 -0.62
N TYR A 15 11.58 0.78 0.59
CA TYR A 15 11.33 1.78 1.64
C TYR A 15 12.32 2.94 1.55
N LYS A 16 11.93 4.12 2.04
CA LYS A 16 12.78 5.33 1.99
C LYS A 16 13.78 5.43 3.12
N ASP A 17 13.42 4.88 4.27
CA ASP A 17 14.26 4.88 5.45
C ASP A 17 14.48 3.44 5.93
N THR A 18 15.69 3.12 6.37
CA THR A 18 16.05 1.82 6.94
C THR A 18 15.15 1.45 8.14
N ASN A 19 14.73 2.44 8.93
CA ASN A 19 13.81 2.24 10.05
C ASN A 19 12.43 1.72 9.60
N GLU A 20 11.97 2.08 8.40
CA GLU A 20 10.68 1.59 7.86
C GLU A 20 10.77 0.10 7.53
N ASP A 21 11.83 -0.31 6.84
CA ASP A 21 12.12 -1.72 6.53
C ASP A 21 12.33 -2.55 7.80
N GLU A 22 13.14 -2.05 8.75
CA GLU A 22 13.34 -2.68 10.06
C GLU A 22 12.03 -2.83 10.83
N TYR A 23 11.15 -1.83 10.78
CA TYR A 23 9.85 -1.90 11.43
C TYR A 23 8.96 -3.00 10.82
N ILE A 24 8.88 -3.09 9.49
CA ILE A 24 8.11 -4.15 8.82
C ILE A 24 8.68 -5.53 9.14
N LYS A 25 10.01 -5.71 9.09
CA LYS A 25 10.69 -6.96 9.49
C LYS A 25 10.43 -7.31 10.95
N TYR A 26 10.45 -6.33 11.84
CA TYR A 26 10.13 -6.51 13.26
C TYR A 26 8.69 -6.98 13.47
N LEU A 27 7.73 -6.39 12.76
CA LEU A 27 6.32 -6.80 12.81
C LEU A 27 6.13 -8.22 12.32
N TRP A 28 6.75 -8.59 11.20
CA TRP A 28 6.69 -9.95 10.67
C TRP A 28 7.31 -10.97 11.62
N SER A 29 8.52 -10.69 12.12
CA SER A 29 9.18 -11.57 13.10
C SER A 29 8.36 -11.72 14.38
N SER A 30 7.70 -10.65 14.82
CA SER A 30 6.76 -10.69 15.94
C SER A 30 5.53 -11.55 15.65
N PHE A 31 5.00 -11.50 14.42
CA PHE A 31 3.90 -12.36 13.99
C PHE A 31 4.32 -13.84 14.01
N GLU A 32 5.41 -14.20 13.33
CA GLU A 32 5.90 -15.58 13.24
C GLU A 32 6.19 -16.17 14.62
N SER A 33 6.98 -15.46 15.43
CA SER A 33 7.34 -15.92 16.77
C SER A 33 6.11 -16.14 17.65
N ASN A 34 5.11 -15.25 17.59
CA ASN A 34 3.88 -15.46 18.36
C ASN A 34 3.01 -16.58 17.76
N TYR A 35 2.98 -16.77 16.45
CA TYR A 35 2.28 -17.89 15.83
C TYR A 35 2.87 -19.24 16.28
N ASP A 36 4.19 -19.38 16.17
CA ASP A 36 4.93 -20.62 16.50
C ASP A 36 4.83 -21.00 17.97
N ASN A 37 4.70 -19.99 18.84
CA ASN A 37 4.50 -20.18 20.27
C ASN A 37 3.02 -20.25 20.68
N GLU A 38 2.10 -20.43 19.72
CA GLU A 38 0.65 -20.54 19.92
C GLU A 38 0.01 -19.30 20.61
N LYS A 39 0.69 -18.16 20.55
CA LYS A 39 0.25 -16.85 21.07
C LYS A 39 -0.54 -16.09 20.01
N TYR A 40 -1.59 -16.72 19.48
CA TYR A 40 -2.32 -16.24 18.29
C TYR A 40 -2.91 -14.83 18.43
N GLN A 41 -3.29 -14.42 19.63
CA GLN A 41 -3.75 -13.05 19.91
C GLN A 41 -2.68 -12.00 19.59
N PHE A 42 -1.45 -12.24 20.04
CA PHE A 42 -0.32 -11.34 19.79
C PHE A 42 0.17 -11.44 18.35
N ALA A 43 0.06 -12.63 17.73
CA ALA A 43 0.28 -12.78 16.30
C ALA A 43 -0.70 -11.91 15.49
N PHE A 44 -2.01 -11.96 15.78
CA PHE A 44 -2.99 -11.09 15.13
C PHE A 44 -2.65 -9.61 15.31
N MET A 45 -2.21 -9.21 16.50
CA MET A 45 -1.85 -7.81 16.77
C MET A 45 -0.68 -7.33 15.90
N ALA A 46 0.35 -8.16 15.72
CA ALA A 46 1.47 -7.88 14.83
C ALA A 46 1.04 -7.83 13.36
N TYR A 47 0.21 -8.78 12.92
CA TYR A 47 -0.29 -8.84 11.55
C TYR A 47 -1.24 -7.67 11.21
N HIS A 48 -2.06 -7.23 12.16
CA HIS A 48 -2.89 -6.03 12.02
C HIS A 48 -2.02 -4.77 11.85
N MET A 49 -0.87 -4.68 12.51
CA MET A 49 0.06 -3.55 12.30
C MET A 49 0.67 -3.56 10.88
N LEU A 50 0.93 -4.73 10.29
CA LEU A 50 1.32 -4.82 8.87
C LEU A 50 0.20 -4.30 7.96
N PHE A 51 -1.05 -4.69 8.23
CA PHE A 51 -2.21 -4.17 7.49
C PHE A 51 -2.37 -2.65 7.63
N MET A 52 -2.19 -2.10 8.82
CA MET A 52 -2.22 -0.64 9.01
C MET A 52 -1.09 0.06 8.26
N SER A 53 0.09 -0.54 8.19
CA SER A 53 1.22 -0.03 7.40
C SER A 53 0.84 0.06 5.92
N PHE A 54 0.25 -1.01 5.36
CA PHE A 54 -0.32 -1.01 4.01
C PHE A 54 -1.32 0.14 3.78
N VAL A 55 -2.27 0.34 4.70
CA VAL A 55 -3.26 1.43 4.61
C VAL A 55 -2.57 2.80 4.61
N TYR A 56 -1.53 2.99 5.42
CA TYR A 56 -0.76 4.24 5.45
C TYR A 56 0.00 4.50 4.15
N PHE A 57 0.62 3.48 3.55
CA PHE A 57 1.28 3.63 2.24
C PHE A 57 0.28 4.01 1.13
N ASN A 58 -0.91 3.39 1.11
CA ASN A 58 -1.95 3.73 0.13
C ASN A 58 -2.42 5.18 0.25
N ILE A 59 -2.64 5.65 1.49
CA ILE A 59 -3.03 7.05 1.74
C ILE A 59 -1.88 8.00 1.40
N TRP A 60 -0.64 7.59 1.66
CA TRP A 60 0.54 8.36 1.28
C TRP A 60 0.67 8.47 -0.25
N GLN A 61 0.40 7.41 -0.99
CA GLN A 61 0.36 7.43 -2.46
C GLN A 61 -0.65 8.47 -2.95
N VAL A 62 -1.88 8.50 -2.41
CA VAL A 62 -2.87 9.55 -2.70
C VAL A 62 -2.30 10.94 -2.39
N LYS A 63 -1.67 11.13 -1.24
CA LYS A 63 -1.03 12.41 -0.88
C LYS A 63 0.04 12.81 -1.91
N SER A 64 0.84 11.87 -2.39
CA SER A 64 1.98 12.15 -3.29
C SER A 64 1.57 12.35 -4.75
N ILE A 65 0.55 11.63 -5.22
CA ILE A 65 0.12 11.60 -6.63
C ILE A 65 -1.02 12.59 -6.86
N LYS A 66 -1.96 12.69 -5.91
CA LYS A 66 -3.18 13.49 -5.96
C LYS A 66 -3.17 14.60 -4.90
N GLU A 67 -2.07 15.35 -4.82
CA GLU A 67 -1.85 16.34 -3.75
C GLU A 67 -3.02 17.33 -3.60
N GLU A 68 -3.56 17.87 -4.71
CA GLU A 68 -4.67 18.81 -4.66
C GLU A 68 -5.94 18.20 -4.04
N ASP A 69 -6.27 16.96 -4.40
CA ASP A 69 -7.43 16.27 -3.86
C ASP A 69 -7.21 15.86 -2.42
N PHE A 70 -6.01 15.36 -2.09
CA PHE A 70 -5.63 15.10 -0.70
C PHE A 70 -5.80 16.35 0.18
N ASN A 71 -5.39 17.52 -0.33
CA ASN A 71 -5.55 18.79 0.37
C ASN A 71 -7.01 19.21 0.58
N LYS A 72 -7.94 18.82 -0.31
CA LYS A 72 -9.38 19.03 -0.12
C LYS A 72 -9.96 18.05 0.90
N ILE A 73 -9.60 16.76 0.81
CA ILE A 73 -10.15 15.70 1.66
C ILE A 73 -9.70 15.88 3.11
N LYS A 74 -8.44 16.26 3.34
CA LYS A 74 -7.88 16.40 4.68
C LYS A 74 -8.54 17.51 5.53
N LEU A 75 -9.30 18.43 4.93
CA LEU A 75 -10.00 19.50 5.65
C LEU A 75 -10.98 18.97 6.73
N GLY A 76 -11.43 17.72 6.62
CA GLY A 76 -12.25 17.05 7.63
C GLY A 76 -11.48 16.36 8.77
N PHE A 77 -10.14 16.44 8.78
CA PHE A 77 -9.24 15.70 9.66
C PHE A 77 -8.42 16.65 10.54
N SER A 78 -7.57 16.11 11.43
CA SER A 78 -6.73 16.96 12.26
C SER A 78 -5.67 17.69 11.44
N ASP A 79 -5.27 18.86 11.94
CA ASP A 79 -4.15 19.68 11.45
C ASP A 79 -2.79 18.96 11.55
N ARG A 80 -2.74 17.81 12.23
CA ARG A 80 -1.55 16.95 12.28
C ARG A 80 -1.22 16.37 10.91
N LEU A 81 -2.21 16.17 10.05
CA LEU A 81 -2.00 15.68 8.67
C LEU A 81 -1.19 16.65 7.82
N ASP A 82 -1.09 17.93 8.18
CA ASP A 82 -0.25 18.90 7.47
C ASP A 82 1.25 18.71 7.75
N LYS A 83 1.59 18.02 8.84
CA LYS A 83 2.97 17.85 9.32
C LYS A 83 3.53 16.45 9.03
N VAL A 84 2.79 15.60 8.32
CA VAL A 84 3.22 14.24 8.02
C VAL A 84 4.33 14.26 6.96
N THR A 85 5.49 13.72 7.33
CA THR A 85 6.67 13.62 6.45
C THR A 85 6.98 12.20 6.02
N ASN A 86 6.33 11.20 6.62
CA ASN A 86 6.37 9.81 6.21
C ASN A 86 4.99 9.13 6.45
N PRO A 87 4.74 7.94 5.85
CA PRO A 87 3.47 7.24 5.97
C PRO A 87 3.06 6.93 7.43
N PHE A 88 4.00 6.53 8.28
CA PHE A 88 3.70 6.13 9.66
C PHE A 88 3.21 7.27 10.56
N MET A 89 3.52 8.53 10.23
CA MET A 89 2.97 9.69 10.95
C MET A 89 1.45 9.85 10.78
N LEU A 90 0.83 9.19 9.79
CA LEU A 90 -0.64 9.15 9.62
C LEU A 90 -1.34 8.50 10.82
N SER A 91 -0.63 7.67 11.60
CA SER A 91 -1.15 7.09 12.85
C SER A 91 -1.64 8.14 13.86
N ALA A 92 -1.13 9.38 13.80
CA ALA A 92 -1.52 10.48 14.69
C ALA A 92 -2.99 10.90 14.59
N GLU A 93 -3.68 10.55 13.49
CA GLU A 93 -5.12 10.77 13.28
C GLU A 93 -6.00 9.72 14.00
N GLY A 94 -5.41 8.57 14.33
CA GLY A 94 -6.08 7.40 14.89
C GLY A 94 -6.55 6.40 13.82
N GLU A 95 -6.32 5.11 14.08
CA GLU A 95 -6.53 4.04 13.09
C GLU A 95 -7.95 4.01 12.53
N SER A 96 -9.01 4.00 13.36
CA SER A 96 -10.38 3.99 12.82
C SER A 96 -10.72 5.22 11.99
N ARG A 97 -10.10 6.37 12.27
CA ARG A 97 -10.38 7.63 11.57
C ARG A 97 -9.64 7.70 10.24
N ILE A 98 -8.41 7.16 10.16
CA ILE A 98 -7.63 7.18 8.92
C ILE A 98 -8.34 6.46 7.76
N PHE A 99 -9.15 5.43 8.05
CA PHE A 99 -9.96 4.74 7.06
C PHE A 99 -11.00 5.64 6.37
N ASP A 100 -11.40 6.77 6.97
CA ASP A 100 -12.29 7.71 6.31
C ASP A 100 -11.63 8.41 5.10
N LEU A 101 -10.29 8.46 5.04
CA LEU A 101 -9.58 8.94 3.84
C LEU A 101 -9.75 7.97 2.66
N LEU A 102 -9.89 6.67 2.91
CA LEU A 102 -10.13 5.69 1.85
C LEU A 102 -11.50 5.86 1.16
N LYS A 103 -12.42 6.66 1.73
CA LYS A 103 -13.69 6.97 1.05
C LYS A 103 -13.48 7.68 -0.28
N TYR A 104 -12.39 8.44 -0.41
CA TYR A 104 -12.01 9.04 -1.68
C TYR A 104 -11.64 7.98 -2.71
N LEU A 105 -10.76 7.04 -2.34
CA LEU A 105 -10.36 5.92 -3.19
C LEU A 105 -11.57 5.08 -3.62
N CYS A 106 -12.44 4.76 -2.66
CA CYS A 106 -13.59 3.90 -2.87
C CYS A 106 -14.82 4.65 -3.39
N SER A 107 -14.70 5.89 -3.86
CA SER A 107 -15.84 6.78 -4.16
C SER A 107 -16.78 6.25 -5.26
N SER A 108 -16.28 5.32 -6.09
CA SER A 108 -17.05 4.60 -7.11
C SER A 108 -17.91 3.45 -6.56
N HIS A 109 -17.69 3.02 -5.30
CA HIS A 109 -18.44 1.93 -4.69
C HIS A 109 -19.85 2.38 -4.29
N SER A 110 -20.84 1.50 -4.46
CA SER A 110 -22.27 1.83 -4.27
C SER A 110 -22.63 2.17 -2.82
N ASP A 111 -21.95 1.57 -1.84
CA ASP A 111 -22.07 1.89 -0.42
C ASP A 111 -20.69 2.03 0.23
N VAL A 112 -20.10 3.21 0.08
CA VAL A 112 -18.76 3.53 0.62
C VAL A 112 -18.72 3.47 2.15
N ASN A 113 -19.80 3.85 2.83
CA ASN A 113 -19.81 3.90 4.29
C ASN A 113 -19.84 2.51 4.90
N ALA A 114 -20.66 1.60 4.35
CA ALA A 114 -20.65 0.20 4.78
C ALA A 114 -19.30 -0.45 4.51
N LEU A 115 -18.73 -0.24 3.31
CA LEU A 115 -17.43 -0.75 2.90
C LEU A 115 -16.32 -0.34 3.89
N VAL A 116 -16.16 0.96 4.11
CA VAL A 116 -15.17 1.50 5.04
C VAL A 116 -15.46 1.09 6.49
N GLY A 117 -16.73 0.97 6.86
CA GLY A 117 -17.15 0.41 8.16
C GLY A 117 -16.64 -1.01 8.40
N ARG A 118 -16.62 -1.86 7.36
CA ARG A 118 -16.05 -3.22 7.44
C ARG A 118 -14.54 -3.16 7.71
N TYR A 119 -13.79 -2.31 7.03
CA TYR A 119 -12.35 -2.18 7.28
C TYR A 119 -12.06 -1.72 8.72
N LYS A 120 -12.83 -0.74 9.22
CA LYS A 120 -12.74 -0.27 10.61
C LYS A 120 -13.04 -1.34 11.66
N SER A 121 -13.76 -2.40 11.30
CA SER A 121 -14.05 -3.51 12.22
C SER A 121 -12.80 -4.26 12.67
N LEU A 122 -11.75 -4.33 11.84
CA LEU A 122 -10.46 -4.92 12.23
C LEU A 122 -9.77 -4.13 13.34
N VAL A 123 -9.87 -2.80 13.32
CA VAL A 123 -9.35 -1.95 14.40
C VAL A 123 -10.10 -2.22 15.70
N LYS A 124 -11.42 -2.43 15.61
CA LYS A 124 -12.25 -2.79 16.77
C LYS A 124 -11.84 -4.15 17.33
N ASP A 125 -11.71 -5.16 16.47
CA ASP A 125 -11.27 -6.51 16.86
C ASP A 125 -9.90 -6.46 17.55
N ARG A 126 -8.95 -5.67 17.00
CA ARG A 126 -7.64 -5.45 17.61
C ARG A 126 -7.76 -4.78 18.98
N ASN A 127 -8.56 -3.73 19.11
CA ASN A 127 -8.72 -3.05 20.39
C ASN A 127 -9.30 -3.97 21.46
N GLU A 128 -10.30 -4.78 21.12
CA GLU A 128 -10.93 -5.74 22.04
C GLU A 128 -9.92 -6.73 22.64
N ILE A 129 -8.89 -7.13 21.88
CA ILE A 129 -7.83 -8.02 22.37
C ILE A 129 -6.67 -7.32 23.07
N ALA A 130 -6.45 -6.04 22.79
CA ALA A 130 -5.39 -5.28 23.45
C ALA A 130 -5.78 -4.93 24.90
N HIS A 131 -7.07 -4.93 25.22
CA HIS A 131 -7.56 -4.66 26.57
C HIS A 131 -7.32 -5.84 27.51
N ALA A 132 -6.80 -5.54 28.71
CA ALA A 132 -6.59 -6.51 29.80
C ALA A 132 -7.92 -6.91 30.47
N ASN A 133 -8.85 -7.49 29.71
CA ASN A 133 -10.17 -7.93 30.17
C ASN A 133 -10.20 -9.40 30.64
N GLY A 134 -9.06 -10.09 30.61
CA GLY A 134 -8.93 -11.50 31.00
C GLY A 134 -9.46 -12.50 29.97
N LEU A 135 -9.96 -12.04 28.83
CA LEU A 135 -10.40 -12.89 27.73
C LEU A 135 -9.24 -13.15 26.77
N ILE A 136 -9.19 -14.37 26.24
CA ILE A 136 -8.29 -14.74 25.14
C ILE A 136 -9.21 -15.25 24.05
N PRO A 137 -9.72 -14.40 23.14
CA PRO A 137 -10.63 -14.84 22.09
C PRO A 137 -9.90 -15.58 20.95
N PHE A 138 -8.63 -15.27 20.70
CA PHE A 138 -7.78 -15.93 19.71
C PHE A 138 -7.03 -17.12 20.33
N ARG A 139 -7.73 -18.22 20.64
CA ARG A 139 -7.10 -19.44 21.21
C ARG A 139 -6.74 -20.50 20.18
N THR A 140 -7.22 -20.34 18.95
CA THR A 140 -7.06 -21.36 17.91
C THR A 140 -6.50 -20.75 16.65
N THR A 141 -5.68 -21.53 15.96
CA THR A 141 -5.11 -21.20 14.66
C THR A 141 -6.19 -20.81 13.66
N LYS A 142 -7.30 -21.54 13.64
CA LYS A 142 -8.46 -21.29 12.75
C LYS A 142 -8.99 -19.86 12.85
N TYR A 143 -9.06 -19.29 14.05
CA TYR A 143 -9.58 -17.95 14.22
C TYR A 143 -8.58 -16.89 13.74
N LEU A 144 -7.29 -17.09 13.98
CA LEU A 144 -6.23 -16.24 13.43
C LEU A 144 -6.21 -16.29 11.90
N GLU A 145 -6.25 -17.48 11.31
CA GLU A 145 -6.28 -17.68 9.85
C GLU A 145 -7.49 -17.01 9.21
N SER A 146 -8.68 -17.10 9.83
CA SER A 146 -9.86 -16.36 9.37
C SER A 146 -9.62 -14.84 9.35
N LYS A 147 -8.90 -14.29 10.31
CA LYS A 147 -8.59 -12.85 10.35
C LYS A 147 -7.49 -12.44 9.38
N ILE A 148 -6.50 -13.29 9.16
CA ILE A 148 -5.51 -13.11 8.10
C ILE A 148 -6.22 -13.04 6.74
N ASN A 149 -7.16 -13.95 6.48
CA ASN A 149 -7.93 -13.97 5.24
C ASN A 149 -8.82 -12.74 5.08
N ASP A 150 -9.45 -12.26 6.16
CA ASP A 150 -10.20 -11.00 6.13
C ASP A 150 -9.28 -9.82 5.78
N ILE A 151 -8.08 -9.75 6.39
CA ILE A 151 -7.08 -8.71 6.11
C ILE A 151 -6.62 -8.74 4.66
N LEU A 152 -6.24 -9.91 4.13
CA LEU A 152 -5.76 -10.04 2.76
C LEU A 152 -6.85 -9.68 1.74
N ARG A 153 -8.09 -10.13 1.98
CA ARG A 153 -9.23 -9.73 1.15
C ARG A 153 -9.46 -8.22 1.18
N TYR A 154 -9.35 -7.58 2.33
CA TYR A 154 -9.49 -6.12 2.42
C TYR A 154 -8.31 -5.38 1.81
N ALA A 155 -7.09 -5.92 1.90
CA ALA A 155 -5.93 -5.37 1.22
C ALA A 155 -6.13 -5.41 -0.30
N GLU A 156 -6.57 -6.55 -0.84
CA GLU A 156 -6.93 -6.69 -2.26
C GLU A 156 -8.06 -5.75 -2.68
N GLU A 157 -9.14 -5.67 -1.89
CA GLU A 157 -10.26 -4.78 -2.17
C GLU A 157 -9.82 -3.30 -2.20
N ILE A 158 -9.03 -2.84 -1.21
CA ILE A 158 -8.47 -1.49 -1.15
C ILE A 158 -7.53 -1.23 -2.33
N GLN A 159 -6.62 -2.15 -2.61
CA GLN A 159 -5.65 -2.06 -3.69
C GLN A 159 -6.36 -1.94 -5.06
N SER A 160 -7.46 -2.66 -5.27
CA SER A 160 -8.23 -2.54 -6.52
C SER A 160 -8.73 -1.11 -6.79
N PHE A 161 -9.02 -0.32 -5.73
CA PHE A 161 -9.45 1.07 -5.86
C PHE A 161 -8.28 2.04 -6.14
N THR A 162 -7.03 1.63 -5.90
CA THR A 162 -5.86 2.49 -6.19
C THR A 162 -5.41 2.43 -7.64
N LYS A 163 -5.79 1.38 -8.38
CA LYS A 163 -5.41 1.17 -9.78
C LYS A 163 -5.47 2.43 -10.66
N PRO A 164 -6.56 3.22 -10.70
CA PRO A 164 -6.61 4.42 -11.54
C PRO A 164 -5.55 5.47 -11.16
N ILE A 165 -5.27 5.62 -9.86
CA ILE A 165 -4.29 6.58 -9.35
C ILE A 165 -2.87 6.12 -9.68
N ILE A 166 -2.59 4.83 -9.52
CA ILE A 166 -1.29 4.25 -9.86
C ILE A 166 -1.03 4.33 -11.36
N GLN A 167 -2.02 3.99 -12.19
CA GLN A 167 -1.87 4.10 -13.65
C GLN A 167 -1.69 5.54 -14.12
N GLU A 168 -2.33 6.51 -13.47
CA GLU A 168 -2.08 7.93 -13.75
C GLU A 168 -0.67 8.36 -13.34
N CYS A 169 -0.19 7.91 -12.17
CA CYS A 169 1.19 8.14 -11.74
C CYS A 169 2.18 7.55 -12.75
N PHE A 170 1.91 6.35 -13.24
CA PHE A 170 2.76 5.67 -14.20
C PHE A 170 2.77 6.36 -15.57
N GLU A 171 1.60 6.74 -16.08
CA GLU A 171 1.49 7.53 -17.31
C GLU A 171 2.31 8.83 -17.23
N LYS A 172 2.17 9.57 -16.13
CA LYS A 172 2.94 10.78 -15.88
C LYS A 172 4.45 10.49 -15.85
N PHE A 173 4.87 9.45 -15.14
CA PHE A 173 6.27 9.04 -15.09
C PHE A 173 6.84 8.72 -16.48
N LEU A 174 6.10 7.98 -17.32
CA LEU A 174 6.52 7.67 -18.68
C LEU A 174 6.71 8.93 -19.53
N ILE A 175 5.73 9.85 -19.48
CA ILE A 175 5.77 11.11 -20.22
C ILE A 175 6.94 11.99 -19.76
N GLU A 176 7.18 12.09 -18.44
CA GLU A 176 8.25 12.90 -17.87
C GLU A 176 9.64 12.27 -18.05
N SER A 177 9.71 10.95 -18.28
CA SER A 177 10.98 10.22 -18.45
C SER A 177 11.38 9.98 -19.91
N GLN A 178 10.55 10.40 -20.88
CA GLN A 178 10.74 10.14 -22.31
C GLN A 178 11.94 10.87 -22.95
N ASP A 179 12.47 11.89 -22.28
CA ASP A 179 13.63 12.66 -22.75
C ASP A 179 14.84 12.34 -21.87
N GLU A 180 15.79 11.64 -22.47
CA GLU A 180 17.00 11.12 -21.84
C GLU A 180 17.91 12.24 -21.29
N ASP A 181 17.82 13.45 -21.85
CA ASP A 181 18.65 14.59 -21.45
C ASP A 181 18.09 15.36 -20.24
N ILE A 182 16.79 15.23 -19.95
CA ILE A 182 16.12 15.97 -18.87
C ILE A 182 15.66 15.09 -17.69
N ARG A 183 15.52 13.78 -17.90
CA ARG A 183 15.09 12.86 -16.85
C ARG A 183 16.08 12.81 -15.68
N GLN A 184 15.58 12.45 -14.50
CA GLN A 184 16.35 12.54 -13.25
C GLN A 184 17.53 11.57 -13.20
N CYS A 185 17.39 10.39 -13.80
CA CYS A 185 18.43 9.38 -13.89
C CYS A 185 18.70 9.01 -15.36
N TYR A 186 19.97 9.02 -15.76
CA TYR A 186 20.37 8.66 -17.11
C TYR A 186 20.07 7.19 -17.45
N ASP A 187 20.26 6.29 -16.49
CA ASP A 187 19.98 4.86 -16.62
C ASP A 187 18.50 4.56 -16.38
N ILE A 188 17.88 3.75 -17.26
CA ILE A 188 16.44 3.44 -17.22
C ILE A 188 16.07 2.65 -15.98
N SER A 189 16.84 1.63 -15.61
CA SER A 189 16.57 0.84 -14.40
C SER A 189 16.63 1.70 -13.15
N THR A 190 17.65 2.55 -13.02
CA THR A 190 17.75 3.52 -11.92
C THR A 190 16.59 4.51 -11.91
N GLN A 191 16.16 5.00 -13.09
CA GLN A 191 15.01 5.90 -13.22
C GLN A 191 13.72 5.23 -12.72
N ILE A 192 13.49 3.96 -13.08
CA ILE A 192 12.34 3.18 -12.61
C ILE A 192 12.43 2.98 -11.10
N GLU A 193 13.56 2.49 -10.62
CA GLU A 193 13.78 2.18 -9.22
C GLU A 193 13.61 3.39 -8.30
N GLU A 194 14.26 4.52 -8.60
CA GLU A 194 14.31 5.68 -7.72
C GLU A 194 13.08 6.59 -7.89
N VAL A 195 12.68 6.86 -9.14
CA VAL A 195 11.65 7.87 -9.43
C VAL A 195 10.25 7.26 -9.48
N LEU A 196 10.07 6.06 -10.04
CA LEU A 196 8.76 5.42 -10.06
C LEU A 196 8.50 4.66 -8.75
N ILE A 197 9.38 3.73 -8.37
CA ILE A 197 9.12 2.78 -7.29
C ILE A 197 9.38 3.40 -5.92
N HIS A 198 10.61 3.85 -5.67
CA HIS A 198 11.05 4.32 -4.36
C HIS A 198 10.36 5.64 -3.96
N GLN A 199 10.27 6.61 -4.87
CA GLN A 199 9.62 7.89 -4.59
C GLN A 199 8.13 7.74 -4.21
N HIS A 200 7.42 6.80 -4.82
CA HIS A 200 5.98 6.61 -4.63
C HIS A 200 5.61 5.42 -3.73
N TYR A 201 6.60 4.74 -3.15
CA TYR A 201 6.38 3.54 -2.31
C TYR A 201 5.55 2.46 -3.04
N LEU A 202 5.87 2.17 -4.30
CA LEU A 202 5.11 1.16 -5.04
C LEU A 202 5.35 -0.23 -4.47
N SER A 203 4.25 -0.95 -4.25
CA SER A 203 4.22 -2.36 -3.94
C SER A 203 4.27 -3.22 -5.20
N GLN A 204 4.46 -4.53 -5.07
CA GLN A 204 4.39 -5.44 -6.20
C GLN A 204 3.01 -5.35 -6.89
N LYS A 205 1.93 -5.21 -6.11
CA LYS A 205 0.57 -5.04 -6.65
C LYS A 205 0.35 -3.72 -7.37
N ASP A 206 1.06 -2.66 -6.99
CA ASP A 206 1.05 -1.40 -7.75
C ASP A 206 1.75 -1.59 -9.09
N ILE A 207 2.88 -2.30 -9.11
CA ILE A 207 3.65 -2.58 -10.33
C ILE A 207 2.84 -3.43 -11.31
N GLU A 208 2.07 -4.42 -10.82
CA GLU A 208 1.12 -5.17 -11.65
C GLU A 208 0.15 -4.23 -12.38
N PHE A 209 -0.37 -3.17 -11.73
CA PHE A 209 -1.22 -2.19 -12.41
C PHE A 209 -0.48 -1.34 -13.46
N CYS A 210 0.81 -1.05 -13.24
CA CYS A 210 1.65 -0.41 -14.25
C CYS A 210 1.83 -1.32 -15.47
N LEU A 211 2.05 -2.63 -15.28
CA LEU A 211 2.19 -3.63 -16.35
C LEU A 211 0.86 -3.93 -17.08
N GLU A 212 -0.28 -3.56 -16.49
CA GLU A 212 -1.59 -3.60 -17.15
C GLU A 212 -1.88 -2.33 -17.97
N TYR A 213 -1.02 -1.31 -17.90
CA TYR A 213 -1.24 -0.05 -18.60
C TYR A 213 -1.03 -0.21 -20.12
N ASP A 214 -1.99 0.28 -20.90
CA ASP A 214 -1.89 0.29 -22.35
C ASP A 214 -1.02 1.47 -22.84
N VAL A 215 0.28 1.20 -22.99
CA VAL A 215 1.28 2.18 -23.42
C VAL A 215 0.97 2.77 -24.79
N GLN A 216 0.23 2.06 -25.67
CA GLN A 216 -0.08 2.55 -27.01
C GLN A 216 -0.94 3.82 -27.01
N LYS A 217 -1.58 4.16 -25.89
CA LYS A 217 -2.26 5.45 -25.69
C LYS A 217 -1.31 6.65 -25.77
N LEU A 218 0.00 6.43 -25.62
CA LEU A 218 1.03 7.46 -25.64
C LEU A 218 1.75 7.56 -26.99
N ASN A 219 1.25 6.92 -28.05
CA ASN A 219 1.92 6.90 -29.36
C ASN A 219 2.11 8.29 -30.03
N GLU A 220 1.33 9.29 -29.62
CA GLU A 220 1.46 10.69 -30.06
C GLU A 220 2.54 11.47 -29.29
N GLN A 221 3.16 10.89 -28.26
CA GLN A 221 4.23 11.53 -27.50
C GLN A 221 5.52 11.67 -28.34
N PRO A 222 6.26 12.79 -28.23
CA PRO A 222 7.43 13.08 -29.06
C PRO A 222 8.49 11.96 -29.10
N ASN A 223 8.77 11.34 -27.95
CA ASN A 223 9.77 10.29 -27.81
C ASN A 223 9.12 8.96 -27.41
N PHE A 224 8.03 8.57 -28.08
CA PHE A 224 7.31 7.34 -27.76
C PHE A 224 8.19 6.06 -27.75
N ALA A 225 9.19 5.97 -28.63
CA ALA A 225 10.13 4.86 -28.63
C ALA A 225 10.92 4.74 -27.31
N GLU A 226 11.17 5.85 -26.61
CA GLU A 226 11.79 5.81 -25.27
C GLU A 226 10.80 5.37 -24.19
N ILE A 227 9.54 5.80 -24.30
CA ILE A 227 8.46 5.32 -23.42
C ILE A 227 8.33 3.80 -23.52
N GLU A 228 8.36 3.23 -24.74
CA GLU A 228 8.36 1.78 -24.94
C GLU A 228 9.60 1.12 -24.32
N ARG A 229 10.79 1.70 -24.47
CA ARG A 229 12.02 1.19 -23.83
C ARG A 229 11.92 1.16 -22.31
N ILE A 230 11.38 2.20 -21.69
CA ILE A 230 11.17 2.28 -20.23
C ILE A 230 10.14 1.25 -19.78
N TYR A 231 9.03 1.10 -20.49
CA TYR A 231 8.01 0.11 -20.18
C TYR A 231 8.54 -1.32 -20.26
N GLU A 232 9.26 -1.65 -21.34
CA GLU A 232 9.88 -2.98 -21.49
C GLU A 232 10.94 -3.24 -20.42
N ALA A 233 11.69 -2.23 -19.98
CA ALA A 233 12.61 -2.37 -18.86
C ALA A 233 11.87 -2.71 -17.55
N LEU A 234 10.78 -2.00 -17.23
CA LEU A 234 9.94 -2.31 -16.07
C LEU A 234 9.43 -3.75 -16.13
N LYS A 235 8.94 -4.18 -17.30
CA LYS A 235 8.44 -5.54 -17.52
C LYS A 235 9.53 -6.58 -17.30
N ASN A 236 10.70 -6.41 -17.91
CA ASN A 236 11.81 -7.36 -17.77
C ASN A 236 12.31 -7.49 -16.31
N GLU A 237 12.18 -6.42 -15.51
CA GLU A 237 12.68 -6.40 -14.14
C GLU A 237 11.65 -6.91 -13.11
N TYR A 238 10.36 -6.65 -13.32
CA TYR A 238 9.31 -6.89 -12.31
C TYR A 238 8.17 -7.83 -12.74
N GLU A 239 8.12 -8.27 -14.00
CA GLU A 239 7.14 -9.28 -14.41
C GLU A 239 7.47 -10.60 -13.70
N ILE A 240 6.58 -11.02 -12.81
CA ILE A 240 6.70 -12.31 -12.13
C ILE A 240 6.29 -13.38 -13.15
N GLU A 241 7.24 -14.26 -13.53
CA GLU A 241 6.89 -15.46 -14.28
C GLU A 241 5.89 -16.29 -13.46
N VAL A 242 4.67 -16.43 -13.97
CA VAL A 242 3.67 -17.31 -13.38
C VAL A 242 4.14 -18.75 -13.60
N ALA A 243 4.70 -19.36 -12.54
CA ALA A 243 5.06 -20.78 -12.50
C ALA A 243 3.82 -21.70 -12.45
#